data_AF-A0A7C9BHB3-F1
#
_entry.id   AF-A0A7C9BHB3-F1
#
_cell.length_a   1.000
_cell.length_b   1.000
_cell.length_c   1.000
_cell.angle_alpha   90.00
_cell.angle_beta   90.00
_cell.angle_gamma   90.00
#
_symmetry.space_group_name_H-M   'P 1'
#
loop_
_entity.id
_entity.type
_entity.pdbx_description
1 polymer ?
#
loop_
_entity_poly.entity_id
_entity_poly.type
_entity_poly.pdbx_seq_one_letter_code
_entity_poly.pdbx_strand_id
1 'polypeptide(L)'
;MKRYLYILAIPLFLLNCKKDEVPDPLPTIKELVGRWRLVATETTVDGEKVWESATASYYLIFRFDGVILNENGNRPCCTPGSLIVNGVPFTIKPLAPVSSEFCGNVSCLYMPNLILQQNADTLIVTPGIENPHYRSRYLRE
;
A
#
# COMPACT_ATOMS: atom_id res chain seq x y z
N MET A 1 5.59 -47.63 -36.33
CA MET A 1 4.43 -46.86 -35.83
C MET A 1 4.48 -46.71 -34.30
N LYS A 2 5.43 -45.96 -33.74
CA LYS A 2 5.51 -45.70 -32.27
C LYS A 2 5.90 -44.25 -31.90
N ARG A 3 6.11 -43.37 -32.89
CA ARG A 3 6.71 -42.04 -32.69
C ARG A 3 5.70 -40.90 -32.52
N TYR A 4 4.41 -41.15 -32.77
CA TYR A 4 3.35 -40.14 -32.67
C TYR A 4 2.73 -40.01 -31.27
N LEU A 5 3.02 -40.95 -30.35
CA LEU A 5 2.49 -40.90 -28.98
C LEU A 5 3.11 -39.81 -28.10
N TYR A 6 4.31 -39.31 -28.46
CA TYR A 6 4.99 -38.26 -27.67
C TYR A 6 4.51 -36.85 -27.98
N ILE A 7 3.91 -36.60 -29.16
CA ILE A 7 3.45 -35.27 -29.57
C ILE A 7 2.13 -34.90 -28.88
N LEU A 8 1.35 -35.90 -28.46
CA LEU A 8 0.07 -35.71 -27.77
C LEU A 8 0.20 -35.49 -26.25
N ALA A 9 1.40 -35.67 -25.67
CA ALA A 9 1.64 -35.52 -24.24
C ALA A 9 2.04 -34.09 -23.81
N ILE A 10 2.52 -33.27 -24.74
CA ILE A 10 2.98 -31.89 -24.47
C ILE A 10 1.83 -30.91 -24.12
N PRO A 11 0.61 -30.95 -24.72
CA PRO A 11 -0.43 -29.99 -24.38
C PRO A 11 -1.05 -30.20 -22.97
N LEU A 12 -0.84 -31.36 -22.34
CA LEU A 12 -1.36 -31.65 -21.00
C LEU A 12 -0.58 -30.97 -19.87
N PHE A 13 0.69 -30.58 -20.11
CA PHE A 13 1.52 -29.89 -19.11
C PHE A 13 1.24 -28.38 -19.02
N LEU A 14 0.55 -27.78 -20.00
CA LEU A 14 0.23 -26.35 -20.01
C LEU A 14 -1.07 -26.00 -19.26
N LEU A 15 -1.87 -26.99 -18.85
CA LEU A 15 -3.14 -26.78 -18.15
C LEU A 15 -3.00 -26.67 -16.62
N ASN A 16 -1.80 -26.83 -16.06
CA ASN A 16 -1.60 -26.88 -14.61
C ASN A 16 -0.99 -25.60 -14.00
N CYS A 17 -0.99 -24.48 -14.74
CA CYS A 17 -0.84 -23.16 -14.13
C CYS A 17 -2.13 -22.82 -13.36
N LYS A 18 -2.29 -23.39 -12.17
CA LYS A 18 -3.13 -22.76 -11.15
C LYS A 18 -2.52 -21.40 -10.88
N LYS A 19 -3.15 -20.33 -11.38
CA LYS A 19 -2.90 -18.99 -10.86
C LYS A 19 -3.27 -19.07 -9.39
N ASP A 20 -2.30 -18.87 -8.50
CA ASP A 20 -2.62 -18.63 -7.10
C ASP A 20 -3.63 -17.47 -7.07
N GLU A 21 -4.86 -17.78 -6.68
CA GLU A 21 -5.93 -16.80 -6.63
C GLU A 21 -5.57 -15.79 -5.55
N VAL A 22 -5.09 -14.62 -5.99
CA VAL A 22 -4.92 -13.49 -5.09
C VAL A 22 -6.32 -13.14 -4.56
N PRO A 23 -6.56 -13.21 -3.25
CA PRO A 23 -7.87 -12.91 -2.69
C PRO A 23 -8.34 -11.52 -3.10
N ASP A 24 -9.62 -11.39 -3.44
CA ASP A 24 -10.20 -10.08 -3.74
C ASP A 24 -10.09 -9.15 -2.52
N PRO A 25 -9.79 -7.85 -2.72
CA PRO A 25 -9.69 -6.90 -1.63
C PRO A 25 -11.04 -6.70 -0.96
N LEU A 26 -11.01 -6.51 0.37
CA LEU A 26 -12.20 -6.16 1.13
C LEU A 26 -12.80 -4.83 0.63
N PRO A 27 -14.14 -4.67 0.58
CA PRO A 27 -14.79 -3.49 0.03
C PRO A 27 -14.25 -2.16 0.56
N THR A 28 -13.91 -2.10 1.85
CA THR A 28 -13.36 -0.92 2.54
C THR A 28 -12.06 -0.39 1.94
N ILE A 29 -11.22 -1.27 1.38
CA ILE A 29 -9.89 -0.91 0.86
C ILE A 29 -9.78 -1.15 -0.64
N LYS A 30 -10.82 -1.68 -1.30
CA LYS A 30 -10.78 -2.03 -2.72
C LYS A 30 -10.30 -0.89 -3.59
N GLU A 31 -10.79 0.32 -3.34
CA GLU A 31 -10.38 1.51 -4.08
C GLU A 31 -8.99 2.01 -3.68
N LEU A 32 -8.50 1.66 -2.49
CA LEU A 32 -7.19 2.06 -1.99
C LEU A 32 -6.07 1.23 -2.62
N VAL A 33 -6.35 -0.01 -3.02
CA VAL A 33 -5.36 -0.91 -3.63
C VAL A 33 -4.69 -0.26 -4.83
N GLY A 34 -3.36 -0.38 -4.89
CA GLY A 34 -2.55 0.16 -5.97
C GLY A 34 -1.45 1.08 -5.48
N ARG A 35 -0.86 1.82 -6.43
CA ARG A 35 0.29 2.68 -6.22
C ARG A 35 -0.15 4.14 -6.10
N TRP A 36 0.47 4.84 -5.17
CA TRP A 36 0.19 6.23 -4.84
C TRP A 36 1.49 7.01 -4.76
N ARG A 37 1.62 8.08 -5.54
CA ARG A 37 2.78 8.96 -5.58
C ARG A 37 2.57 10.18 -4.71
N LEU A 38 3.51 10.49 -3.83
CA LEU A 38 3.51 11.71 -3.04
C LEU A 38 3.64 12.92 -3.97
N VAL A 39 2.75 13.90 -3.82
CA VAL A 39 2.75 15.12 -4.62
C VAL A 39 2.82 16.39 -3.78
N ALA A 40 2.35 16.35 -2.53
CA ALA A 40 2.41 17.50 -1.64
C ALA A 40 2.40 17.11 -0.17
N THR A 41 2.92 17.99 0.68
CA THR A 41 2.85 17.91 2.14
C THR A 41 2.23 19.17 2.71
N GLU A 42 1.42 19.02 3.76
CA GLU A 42 0.88 20.17 4.51
C GLU A 42 1.97 20.66 5.47
N THR A 43 2.24 21.97 5.44
CA THR A 43 3.15 22.67 6.35
C THR A 43 2.45 23.89 6.94
N THR A 44 3.09 24.54 7.91
CA THR A 44 2.61 25.79 8.48
C THR A 44 3.54 26.93 8.07
N VAL A 45 3.00 27.92 7.35
CA VAL A 45 3.70 29.16 6.99
C VAL A 45 2.91 30.33 7.58
N ASP A 46 3.57 31.17 8.38
CA ASP A 46 2.96 32.33 9.05
C ASP A 46 1.70 32.00 9.89
N GLY A 47 1.65 30.81 10.47
CA GLY A 47 0.52 30.33 11.28
C GLY A 47 -0.62 29.71 10.48
N GLU A 48 -0.55 29.71 9.15
CA GLU A 48 -1.55 29.10 8.27
C GLU A 48 -1.07 27.77 7.69
N LYS A 49 -2.00 26.82 7.54
CA LYS A 49 -1.73 25.53 6.91
C LYS A 49 -1.74 25.68 5.39
N VAL A 50 -0.62 25.37 4.75
CA VAL A 50 -0.45 25.43 3.29
C VAL A 50 0.05 24.11 2.73
N TRP A 51 -0.32 23.80 1.49
CA TRP A 51 0.18 22.62 0.78
C TRP A 51 1.40 23.01 -0.06
N GLU A 52 2.54 22.38 0.23
CA GLU A 52 3.76 22.54 -0.54
C GLU A 52 4.01 21.32 -1.42
N SER A 53 4.55 21.54 -2.62
CA SER A 53 4.91 20.44 -3.52
C SER A 53 5.99 19.57 -2.89
N ALA A 54 5.83 18.26 -3.00
CA ALA A 54 6.82 17.33 -2.48
C ALA A 54 8.13 17.46 -3.26
N THR A 55 9.24 17.61 -2.53
CA THR A 55 10.59 17.73 -3.11
C THR A 55 11.19 16.39 -3.48
N ALA A 56 10.73 15.30 -2.83
CA ALA A 56 11.16 13.93 -3.09
C ALA A 56 10.01 13.10 -3.68
N SER A 57 10.36 12.22 -4.61
CA SER A 57 9.44 11.19 -5.09
C SER A 57 9.36 10.08 -4.04
N TYR A 58 8.18 9.87 -3.48
CA TYR A 58 7.91 8.78 -2.55
C TYR A 58 6.63 8.07 -2.96
N TYR A 59 6.61 6.75 -2.84
CA TYR A 59 5.45 5.94 -3.20
C TYR A 59 4.96 5.10 -2.03
N LEU A 60 3.64 5.02 -1.92
CA LEU A 60 2.94 4.05 -1.11
C LEU A 60 2.23 3.06 -2.03
N ILE A 61 2.37 1.78 -1.73
CA ILE A 61 1.63 0.73 -2.42
C ILE A 61 0.75 0.03 -1.40
N PHE A 62 -0.56 0.05 -1.61
CA PHE A 62 -1.51 -0.69 -0.78
C PHE A 62 -1.83 -2.02 -1.47
N ARG A 63 -1.56 -3.12 -0.76
CA ARG A 63 -1.97 -4.45 -1.16
C ARG A 63 -3.46 -4.69 -0.87
N PHE A 64 -4.00 -5.74 -1.47
CA PHE A 64 -5.38 -6.20 -1.29
C PHE A 64 -5.74 -6.57 0.16
N ASP A 65 -4.73 -6.82 1.00
CA ASP A 65 -4.86 -7.13 2.43
C ASP A 65 -4.55 -5.92 3.34
N GLY A 66 -4.44 -4.73 2.75
CA GLY A 66 -4.17 -3.46 3.41
C GLY A 66 -2.72 -3.26 3.87
N VAL A 67 -1.82 -4.20 3.56
CA VAL A 67 -0.39 -4.01 3.81
C VAL A 67 0.14 -2.85 2.97
N ILE A 68 0.85 -1.94 3.64
CA ILE A 68 1.53 -0.81 3.01
C ILE A 68 2.96 -1.22 2.67
N LEU A 69 3.36 -0.99 1.42
CA LEU A 69 4.71 -1.17 0.92
C LEU A 69 5.29 0.14 0.40
N ASN A 70 6.61 0.24 0.39
CA ASN A 70 7.35 1.27 -0.34
C ASN A 70 7.51 0.88 -1.83
N GLU A 71 8.17 1.73 -2.61
CA GLU A 71 8.42 1.52 -4.03
C GLU A 71 9.20 0.23 -4.36
N ASN A 72 9.98 -0.28 -3.41
CA ASN A 72 10.76 -1.51 -3.57
C ASN A 72 9.94 -2.77 -3.22
N GLY A 73 8.66 -2.61 -2.88
CA GLY A 73 7.78 -3.73 -2.48
C GLY A 73 8.04 -4.23 -1.06
N ASN A 74 8.80 -3.49 -0.25
CA ASN A 74 9.08 -3.84 1.15
C ASN A 74 8.17 -3.06 2.08
N ARG A 75 7.81 -3.67 3.21
CA ARG A 75 7.12 -2.99 4.31
C ARG A 75 8.06 -1.94 4.93
N PRO A 76 7.67 -0.66 4.99
CA PRO A 76 8.42 0.37 5.69
C PRO A 76 8.60 0.05 7.18
N CYS A 77 9.62 0.64 7.80
CA CYS A 77 9.93 0.39 9.21
C CYS A 77 8.81 0.76 10.19
N CYS A 78 8.09 1.85 9.94
CA CYS A 78 7.09 2.37 10.86
C CYS A 78 5.67 2.22 10.30
N THR A 79 5.31 1.03 9.85
CA THR A 79 3.94 0.77 9.38
C THR A 79 2.95 0.66 10.54
N PRO A 80 1.74 1.24 10.39
CA PRO A 80 0.68 1.11 11.38
C PRO A 80 0.14 -0.33 11.42
N GLY A 81 -0.54 -0.70 12.51
CA GLY A 81 -1.31 -1.94 12.59
C GLY A 81 -2.72 -1.85 12.01
N SER A 82 -3.22 -0.63 11.78
CA SER A 82 -4.57 -0.37 11.32
C SER A 82 -4.68 0.90 10.48
N LEU A 83 -5.73 0.98 9.67
CA LEU A 83 -6.10 2.13 8.85
C LEU A 83 -7.48 2.62 9.28
N ILE A 84 -7.75 3.90 9.06
CA ILE A 84 -9.09 4.49 9.10
C ILE A 84 -9.35 5.08 7.73
N VAL A 85 -10.07 4.35 6.87
CA VAL A 85 -10.31 4.71 5.46
C VAL A 85 -11.64 5.40 5.34
N ASN A 86 -11.65 6.70 5.02
CA ASN A 86 -12.86 7.51 4.93
C ASN A 86 -13.77 7.37 6.18
N GLY A 87 -13.16 7.28 7.36
CA GLY A 87 -13.85 7.10 8.65
C GLY A 87 -14.15 5.64 9.02
N VAL A 88 -13.90 4.67 8.14
CA VAL A 88 -14.14 3.25 8.39
C VAL A 88 -12.86 2.57 8.87
N PRO A 89 -12.86 1.93 10.06
CA PRO A 89 -11.69 1.24 10.57
C PRO A 89 -11.39 -0.02 9.77
N PHE A 90 -10.11 -0.30 9.56
CA PHE A 90 -9.61 -1.48 8.88
C PHE A 90 -8.35 -2.01 9.60
N THR A 91 -8.39 -3.25 10.05
CA THR A 91 -7.22 -3.91 10.64
C THR A 91 -6.37 -4.55 9.55
N ILE A 92 -5.09 -4.20 9.49
CA ILE A 92 -4.16 -4.78 8.52
C ILE A 92 -3.84 -6.21 8.96
N LYS A 93 -4.11 -7.18 8.10
CA LYS A 93 -3.80 -8.59 8.32
C LYS A 93 -3.14 -9.16 7.07
N PRO A 94 -1.81 -9.33 7.04
CA PRO A 94 -1.13 -9.88 5.88
C PRO A 94 -1.65 -11.27 5.55
N LEU A 95 -2.13 -11.47 4.33
CA LEU A 95 -2.63 -12.76 3.82
C LEU A 95 -1.60 -13.47 2.93
N ALA A 96 -0.49 -12.80 2.61
CA ALA A 96 0.66 -13.39 1.95
C ALA A 96 1.96 -12.84 2.56
N PRO A 97 3.10 -13.56 2.41
CA PRO A 97 4.40 -13.11 2.91
C PRO A 97 4.75 -11.68 2.48
N VAL A 98 5.53 -11.01 3.31
CA VAL A 98 5.94 -9.62 3.10
C VAL A 98 7.35 -9.44 3.64
N SER A 99 8.22 -8.94 2.77
CA SER A 99 9.56 -8.53 3.13
C SER A 99 9.51 -7.19 3.86
N SER A 100 10.35 -7.03 4.88
CA SER A 100 10.49 -5.76 5.60
C SER A 100 11.77 -5.06 5.17
N GLU A 101 11.74 -3.74 5.21
CA GLU A 101 12.94 -2.92 5.08
C GLU A 101 13.88 -3.12 6.27
N PHE A 102 15.17 -2.84 6.09
CA PHE A 102 16.15 -2.89 7.17
C PHE A 102 16.01 -1.64 8.07
N CYS A 103 15.65 -1.85 9.34
CA CYS A 103 15.27 -0.78 10.27
C CYS A 103 16.26 -0.48 11.38
N GLY A 104 17.51 -0.96 11.28
CA GLY A 104 18.48 -0.97 12.40
C GLY A 104 18.76 0.39 13.04
N ASN A 105 18.55 1.50 12.32
CA ASN A 105 18.78 2.86 12.81
C ASN A 105 17.50 3.72 12.90
N VAL A 106 16.31 3.11 12.72
CA VAL A 106 15.04 3.84 12.71
C VAL A 106 14.36 3.72 14.07
N SER A 107 14.23 4.84 14.78
CA SER A 107 13.38 4.93 15.96
C SER A 107 11.96 5.29 15.52
N CYS A 108 11.07 4.30 15.49
CA CYS A 108 9.67 4.54 15.15
C CYS A 108 8.94 5.16 16.34
N LEU A 109 8.33 6.33 16.11
CA LEU A 109 7.29 6.83 17.00
C LEU A 109 6.07 5.91 16.89
N TYR A 110 5.42 5.64 18.01
CA TYR A 110 4.23 4.80 18.04
C TYR A 110 3.10 5.45 17.23
N MET A 111 2.73 4.81 16.12
CA MET A 111 1.62 5.22 15.25
C MET A 111 0.59 4.09 15.19
N PRO A 112 -0.47 4.14 16.01
CA PRO A 112 -1.43 3.03 16.13
C PRO A 112 -2.24 2.83 14.84
N ASN A 113 -2.58 3.94 14.18
CA ASN A 113 -3.37 3.95 12.97
C ASN A 113 -2.92 5.04 12.00
N LEU A 114 -3.31 4.86 10.75
CA LEU A 114 -3.15 5.85 9.69
C LEU A 114 -4.53 6.24 9.17
N ILE A 115 -4.83 7.54 9.20
CA ILE A 115 -6.11 8.08 8.73
C ILE A 115 -5.94 8.40 7.24
N LEU A 116 -6.82 7.81 6.44
CA LEU A 116 -6.79 7.88 4.98
C LEU A 116 -8.08 8.54 4.50
N GLN A 117 -7.96 9.66 3.81
CA GLN A 117 -9.07 10.32 3.14
C GLN A 117 -8.87 10.16 1.63
N GLN A 118 -9.59 9.22 1.04
CA GLN A 118 -9.50 8.91 -0.38
C GLN A 118 -10.69 9.50 -1.13
N ASN A 119 -10.41 10.22 -2.21
CA ASN A 119 -11.39 10.66 -3.18
C ASN A 119 -10.84 10.41 -4.60
N ALA A 120 -11.39 9.41 -5.29
CA ALA A 120 -10.95 8.95 -6.60
C ALA A 120 -9.43 8.69 -6.65
N ASP A 121 -8.70 9.57 -7.34
CA ASP A 121 -7.25 9.49 -7.55
C ASP A 121 -6.45 10.35 -6.58
N THR A 122 -7.09 10.98 -5.60
CA THR A 122 -6.41 11.72 -4.53
C THR A 122 -6.52 10.98 -3.21
N LEU A 123 -5.39 10.88 -2.50
CA LEU A 123 -5.32 10.32 -1.16
C LEU A 123 -4.64 11.32 -0.22
N ILE A 124 -5.30 11.64 0.88
CA ILE A 124 -4.67 12.34 2.01
C ILE A 124 -4.36 11.33 3.11
N VAL A 125 -3.10 11.31 3.51
CA VAL A 125 -2.57 10.47 4.58
C VAL A 125 -2.29 11.35 5.79
N THR A 126 -2.84 10.97 6.93
CA THR A 126 -2.64 11.68 8.20
C THR A 126 -2.24 10.67 9.29
N PRO A 127 -1.12 10.87 9.99
CA PRO A 127 -0.74 10.07 11.16
C PRO A 127 -1.84 10.13 12.23
N GLY A 128 -2.25 8.97 12.75
CA GLY A 128 -3.28 8.85 13.78
C GLY A 128 -2.80 9.15 15.20
N ILE A 129 -2.03 10.23 15.38
CA ILE A 129 -1.52 10.71 16.67
C ILE A 129 -2.17 12.04 17.04
N GLU A 130 -2.18 12.39 18.33
CA GLU A 130 -2.93 13.55 18.86
C GLU A 130 -2.50 14.92 18.30
N ASN A 131 -1.38 15.02 17.59
CA ASN A 131 -0.91 16.23 16.91
C ASN A 131 -0.59 15.98 15.42
N PRO A 132 -1.61 15.93 14.54
CA PRO A 132 -1.43 15.68 13.11
C PRO A 132 -0.96 16.94 12.38
N HIS A 133 0.28 17.34 12.60
CA HIS A 133 0.90 18.46 11.88
C HIS A 133 1.43 18.07 10.49
N TYR A 134 1.47 16.77 10.18
CA TYR A 134 2.05 16.26 8.95
C TYR A 134 1.00 15.52 8.15
N ARG A 135 0.38 16.19 7.18
CA ARG A 135 -0.50 15.55 6.20
C ARG A 135 0.23 15.43 4.88
N SER A 136 0.04 14.31 4.19
CA SER A 136 0.66 14.06 2.90
C SER A 136 -0.42 13.79 1.87
N ARG A 137 -0.30 14.41 0.70
CA ARG A 137 -1.20 14.22 -0.43
C ARG A 137 -0.51 13.37 -1.48
N TYR A 138 -1.22 12.36 -1.94
CA TYR A 138 -0.79 11.44 -2.98
C TYR A 138 -1.76 11.45 -4.15
N LEU A 139 -1.26 11.14 -5.33
CA LEU A 139 -2.04 10.84 -6.52
C LEU A 139 -1.88 9.37 -6.92
N ARG A 140 -2.94 8.77 -7.44
CA ARG A 140 -2.89 7.41 -8.00
C ARG A 140 -2.01 7.35 -9.24
N GLU A 141 -1.29 6.24 -9.39
CA GLU A 141 -0.59 5.82 -10.61
C GLU A 141 -1.05 4.44 -11.10
#